data_AF-A0A6N8GL04-F1
#
_entry.id   AF-A0A6N8GL04-F1
#
_cell.length_a   1.000
_cell.length_b   1.000
_cell.length_c   1.000
_cell.angle_alpha   90.00
_cell.angle_beta   90.00
_cell.angle_gamma   90.00
#
_symmetry.space_group_name_H-M   'P 1'
#
loop_
_entity.id
_entity.type
_entity.pdbx_description
1 polymer ?
#
loop_
_entity_poly.entity_id
_entity_poly.type
_entity_poly.pdbx_seq_one_letter_code
_entity_poly.pdbx_strand_id
1 'polypeptide(L)'
;MLGINGGEAIILVLLALFIIGPERLPEYAEKLKDFVKAAKRYATGATEELKETLGPEIADVDWRRLDPRQYDPRTIVRQALLEEDEPARPAPQRPRPSTTRLAPGERAPFDTEAT
;
A
#
# COMPACT_ATOMS: atom_id res chain seq x y z
N MET A 1 -18.44 1.25 10.57
CA MET A 1 -18.08 0.24 11.59
C MET A 1 -19.12 -0.85 11.51
N LEU A 2 -18.73 -2.13 11.51
CA LEU A 2 -19.70 -3.24 11.52
C LEU A 2 -20.43 -3.18 12.87
N GLY A 3 -21.66 -2.66 12.87
CA GLY A 3 -22.49 -2.48 14.07
C GLY A 3 -23.09 -3.80 14.55
N ILE A 4 -22.27 -4.85 14.63
CA ILE A 4 -22.69 -6.20 14.99
C ILE A 4 -22.42 -6.38 16.49
N ASN A 5 -23.47 -6.56 17.27
CA ASN A 5 -23.35 -6.89 18.69
C ASN A 5 -22.94 -8.38 18.87
N GLY A 6 -22.37 -8.74 20.02
CA GLY A 6 -21.93 -10.12 20.31
C GLY A 6 -23.03 -11.17 20.13
N GLY A 7 -24.29 -10.81 20.42
CA GLY A 7 -25.45 -11.68 20.16
C GLY A 7 -25.75 -11.88 18.67
N GLU A 8 -25.66 -10.82 17.86
CA GLU A 8 -25.86 -10.90 16.41
C GLU A 8 -24.75 -11.71 15.73
N ALA A 9 -23.52 -11.61 16.22
CA ALA A 9 -22.40 -12.43 15.75
C ALA A 9 -22.66 -13.94 15.99
N ILE A 10 -23.22 -14.32 17.13
CA ILE A 10 -23.59 -15.71 17.42
C ILE A 10 -24.68 -16.20 16.45
N ILE A 11 -25.70 -15.39 16.18
CA ILE A 11 -26.76 -15.73 15.22
C ILE A 11 -26.18 -15.94 13.82
N LEU A 12 -25.27 -15.08 13.38
CA LEU A 12 -24.59 -15.22 12.08
C LEU A 12 -23.77 -16.51 12.01
N VAL A 13 -23.06 -16.87 13.08
CA VAL A 13 -22.32 -18.13 13.14
C VAL A 13 -23.28 -19.32 13.03
N LEU A 14 -24.36 -19.36 13.83
CA LEU A 14 -25.35 -20.43 13.76
C LEU A 14 -25.99 -20.54 12.37
N LEU A 15 -26.30 -19.41 11.73
CA LEU A 15 -26.82 -19.39 10.36
C LEU A 15 -25.81 -19.93 9.36
N ALA A 16 -24.54 -19.56 9.48
CA ALA A 16 -23.46 -20.09 8.64
C ALA A 16 -23.28 -21.61 8.85
N LEU A 17 -23.33 -22.10 10.09
CA LEU A 17 -23.32 -23.53 10.41
C LEU A 17 -24.48 -24.25 9.72
N PHE A 18 -25.68 -23.66 9.72
CA PHE A 18 -26.86 -24.26 9.11
C PHE A 18 -26.78 -24.31 7.59
N ILE A 19 -26.37 -23.21 6.94
CA ILE A 19 -26.27 -23.10 5.48
C ILE A 19 -25.19 -24.05 4.93
N ILE A 20 -24.02 -24.10 5.60
CA ILE A 20 -22.87 -24.90 5.16
C ILE A 20 -23.02 -26.37 5.61
N GLY A 21 -23.68 -26.59 6.74
CA GLY A 21 -23.75 -27.86 7.45
C GLY A 21 -22.60 -28.00 8.46
N PRO A 22 -22.86 -28.31 9.75
CA PRO A 22 -21.83 -28.43 10.77
C PRO A 22 -20.82 -29.55 10.48
N GLU A 23 -21.26 -30.60 9.78
CA GLU A 23 -20.43 -31.75 9.40
C GLU A 23 -19.34 -31.38 8.38
N ARG A 24 -19.57 -30.38 7.52
CA ARG A 24 -18.63 -30.01 6.44
C ARG A 24 -17.62 -28.95 6.85
N LEU A 25 -17.92 -28.16 7.86
CA LEU A 25 -17.02 -27.13 8.37
C LEU A 25 -15.65 -27.63 8.87
N PRO A 26 -15.53 -28.73 9.63
CA PRO A 26 -14.23 -29.24 10.02
C PRO A 26 -13.39 -29.62 8.81
N GLU A 27 -13.99 -30.22 7.77
CA GLU A 27 -13.31 -30.56 6.53
C GLU A 27 -12.75 -29.32 5.82
N TYR A 28 -13.54 -28.23 5.72
CA TYR A 28 -13.06 -26.98 5.14
C TYR A 28 -12.02 -26.27 6.01
N ALA A 29 -12.15 -26.32 7.33
CA ALA A 29 -11.17 -25.76 8.26
C ALA A 29 -9.82 -26.49 8.16
N GLU A 30 -9.84 -27.81 7.96
CA GLU A 30 -8.63 -28.59 7.70
C GLU A 30 -7.95 -28.20 6.39
N LYS A 31 -8.72 -28.07 5.30
CA LYS A 31 -8.20 -27.60 4.01
C LYS A 31 -7.59 -26.20 4.12
N LEU A 32 -8.24 -25.30 4.84
CA LEU A 32 -7.71 -23.95 5.07
C LEU A 32 -6.43 -23.99 5.91
N LYS A 33 -6.39 -24.78 6.98
CA LYS A 33 -5.19 -24.98 7.80
C LYS A 33 -4.02 -25.48 6.95
N ASP A 34 -4.25 -26.47 6.10
CA ASP A 34 -3.20 -27.04 5.26
C ASP A 34 -2.74 -26.05 4.19
N PHE A 35 -3.67 -25.27 3.62
CA PHE A 35 -3.34 -24.16 2.73
C PHE A 35 -2.47 -23.12 3.43
N VAL A 36 -2.85 -22.68 4.64
CA VAL A 36 -2.07 -21.71 5.42
C VAL A 36 -0.68 -22.26 5.76
N LYS A 37 -0.57 -23.53 6.14
CA LYS A 37 0.73 -24.19 6.37
C LYS A 37 1.58 -24.24 5.12
N ALA A 38 0.99 -24.58 3.97
CA ALA A 38 1.68 -24.61 2.69
C ALA A 38 2.16 -23.21 2.29
N ALA A 39 1.29 -22.21 2.38
CA ALA A 39 1.62 -20.82 2.11
C ALA A 39 2.75 -20.31 3.02
N LYS A 40 2.70 -20.63 4.33
CA LYS A 40 3.78 -20.31 5.27
C LYS A 40 5.10 -20.95 4.86
N ARG A 41 5.09 -22.24 4.52
CA ARG A 41 6.29 -22.97 4.09
C ARG A 41 6.89 -22.38 2.81
N TYR A 42 6.05 -22.05 1.83
CA TYR A 42 6.48 -21.37 0.60
C TYR A 42 7.08 -19.98 0.89
N ALA A 43 6.43 -19.18 1.73
CA ALA A 43 6.92 -17.86 2.10
C ALA A 43 8.27 -17.92 2.85
N THR A 44 8.42 -18.86 3.78
CA THR A 44 9.68 -19.09 4.48
C THR A 44 10.79 -19.53 3.52
N GLY A 45 10.53 -20.51 2.63
CA GLY A 45 11.52 -20.97 1.66
C GLY A 45 11.95 -19.86 0.68
N ALA A 46 11.01 -19.09 0.15
CA ALA A 46 11.32 -17.95 -0.71
C ALA A 46 12.14 -16.87 0.03
N THR A 47 11.81 -16.60 1.30
CA THR A 47 12.58 -15.65 2.12
C THR A 47 14.01 -16.15 2.37
N GLU A 48 14.18 -17.45 2.59
CA GLU A 48 15.49 -18.08 2.81
C GLU A 48 16.35 -18.06 1.54
N GLU A 49 15.76 -18.37 0.38
CA GLU A 49 16.42 -18.31 -0.93
C GLU A 49 16.79 -16.88 -1.33
N LEU A 50 15.91 -15.90 -1.06
CA LEU A 50 16.22 -14.48 -1.25
C LEU A 50 17.37 -14.04 -0.33
N LYS A 51 17.38 -14.49 0.94
CA LYS A 51 18.43 -14.19 1.90
C LYS A 51 19.78 -14.80 1.51
N GLU A 52 19.77 -15.99 0.93
CA GLU A 52 20.98 -16.69 0.47
C GLU A 52 21.54 -16.06 -0.81
N THR A 53 20.67 -15.71 -1.77
CA THR A 53 21.08 -15.16 -3.07
C THR A 53 21.50 -13.69 -2.99
N LEU A 54 20.84 -12.89 -2.15
CA LEU A 54 21.05 -11.45 -2.08
C LEU A 54 21.97 -11.06 -0.90
N GLY A 55 22.37 -12.02 -0.08
CA GLY A 55 23.29 -11.82 1.04
C GLY A 55 22.75 -10.83 2.09
N PRO A 56 23.55 -10.53 3.14
CA PRO A 56 23.18 -9.58 4.20
C PRO A 56 22.88 -8.15 3.72
N GLU A 57 23.06 -7.83 2.43
CA GLU A 57 22.74 -6.51 1.86
C GLU A 57 21.23 -6.20 1.82
N ILE A 58 20.35 -7.20 2.01
CA ILE A 58 18.89 -6.98 2.20
C ILE A 58 18.50 -6.74 3.66
N ALA A 59 19.40 -6.98 4.63
CA ALA A 59 19.15 -6.58 6.02
C ALA A 59 18.98 -5.05 6.15
N ASP A 60 19.55 -4.28 5.21
CA ASP A 60 19.42 -2.83 5.12
C ASP A 60 18.27 -2.36 4.22
N VAL A 61 17.61 -3.26 3.47
CA VAL A 61 16.37 -2.92 2.75
C VAL A 61 15.24 -2.94 3.77
N ASP A 62 14.88 -1.74 4.19
CA ASP A 62 13.91 -1.44 5.24
C ASP A 62 12.48 -1.83 4.82
N TRP A 63 12.16 -3.13 4.85
CA TRP A 63 10.82 -3.68 4.55
C TRP A 63 9.72 -3.08 5.43
N ARG A 64 10.09 -2.50 6.59
CA ARG A 64 9.19 -1.75 7.48
C ARG A 64 8.73 -0.42 6.89
N ARG A 65 9.44 0.16 5.92
CA ARG A 65 8.99 1.36 5.19
C ARG A 65 7.93 1.06 4.15
N LEU A 66 7.74 -0.20 3.78
CA LEU A 66 6.67 -0.69 2.90
C LEU A 66 5.43 -1.17 3.67
N ASP A 67 5.43 -1.13 5.00
CA ASP A 67 4.23 -1.41 5.81
C ASP A 67 3.24 -0.24 5.69
N PRO A 68 2.06 -0.41 5.05
CA PRO A 68 1.10 0.67 4.81
C PRO A 68 0.58 1.34 6.08
N ARG A 69 0.80 0.71 7.24
CA ARG A 69 0.37 1.23 8.56
C ARG A 69 1.42 2.11 9.24
N GLN A 70 2.67 2.06 8.79
CA GLN A 70 3.80 2.78 9.39
C GLN A 70 4.19 4.03 8.58
N TYR A 71 3.48 4.35 7.50
CA TYR A 71 3.61 5.61 6.76
C TYR A 71 2.97 6.74 7.58
N ASP A 72 3.57 7.09 8.72
CA ASP A 72 3.09 8.15 9.60
C ASP A 72 3.45 9.52 8.99
N PRO A 73 2.46 10.26 8.44
CA PRO A 73 2.70 11.50 7.69
C PRO A 73 3.36 12.59 8.54
N ARG A 74 3.28 12.50 9.87
CA ARG A 74 3.87 13.47 10.80
C ARG A 74 5.38 13.50 10.74
N THR A 75 6.03 12.38 10.46
CA THR A 75 7.49 12.31 10.34
C THR A 75 7.97 12.98 9.07
N ILE A 76 7.24 12.82 7.95
CA ILE A 76 7.54 13.47 6.66
C ILE A 76 7.41 15.00 6.78
N VAL A 77 6.37 15.48 7.47
CA VAL A 77 6.18 16.93 7.69
C VAL A 77 7.24 17.51 8.63
N ARG A 78 7.62 16.78 9.69
CA ARG A 78 8.72 17.22 10.57
C ARG A 78 10.06 17.25 9.85
N GLN A 79 10.32 16.29 8.96
CA GLN A 79 11.52 16.30 8.12
C GLN A 79 11.54 17.50 7.17
N ALA A 80 10.41 17.82 6.53
CA ALA A 80 10.30 19.00 5.68
C ALA A 80 10.49 20.33 6.45
N LEU A 81 9.96 20.44 7.68
CA LEU A 81 10.16 21.61 8.54
C LEU A 81 11.58 21.72 9.12
N LEU A 82 12.28 20.59 9.32
CA LEU A 82 13.66 20.57 9.83
C LEU A 82 14.69 20.78 8.71
N GLU A 83 14.40 20.36 7.48
CA GLU A 83 15.22 20.64 6.29
C GLU A 83 15.14 22.10 5.82
N GLU A 84 14.16 22.88 6.26
CA GLU A 84 14.09 24.33 5.98
C GLU A 84 15.19 25.15 6.68
N ASP A 85 15.92 24.57 7.65
CA ASP A 85 17.04 25.23 8.37
C ASP A 85 18.43 24.92 7.79
N GLU A 86 18.55 24.08 6.75
CA GLU A 86 19.81 23.91 5.99
C GLU A 86 19.76 24.78 4.72
N PRO A 87 20.78 25.62 4.39
CA PRO A 87 20.75 26.43 3.19
C PRO A 87 20.58 25.55 1.95
N ALA A 88 19.42 25.72 1.31
CA ALA A 88 18.93 24.92 0.20
C ALA A 88 20.02 24.58 -0.82
N ARG A 89 20.36 23.30 -0.92
CA ARG A 89 21.08 22.78 -2.07
C ARG A 89 20.16 22.92 -3.29
N PRO A 90 20.62 23.49 -4.42
CA PRO A 90 19.74 23.77 -5.54
C PRO A 90 19.14 22.47 -6.07
N ALA A 91 17.82 22.32 -5.90
CA ALA A 91 17.07 21.23 -6.50
C ALA A 91 17.22 21.28 -8.03
N PRO A 92 17.25 20.12 -8.73
CA PRO A 92 17.25 20.11 -10.18
C PRO A 92 15.98 20.82 -10.67
N GLN A 93 16.18 21.95 -11.36
CA GLN A 93 15.10 22.77 -11.90
C GLN A 93 14.39 21.97 -12.98
N ARG A 94 13.26 21.34 -12.64
CA ARG A 94 12.33 20.84 -13.66
C ARG A 94 11.84 22.05 -14.47
N PRO A 95 11.95 22.05 -15.81
CA PRO A 95 11.46 23.15 -16.62
C PRO A 95 9.95 23.27 -16.37
N ARG A 96 9.56 24.35 -15.69
CA ARG A 96 8.15 24.71 -15.54
C ARG A 96 7.69 25.24 -16.88
N PRO A 97 6.55 24.78 -17.43
CA PRO A 97 6.03 25.35 -18.66
C PRO A 97 5.75 26.84 -18.42
N SER A 98 6.45 27.70 -19.16
CA SER A 98 6.22 29.14 -19.17
C SER A 98 4.85 29.40 -19.80
N THR A 99 3.86 29.64 -18.96
CA THR A 99 2.55 30.13 -19.41
C THR A 99 2.70 31.62 -19.69
N THR A 100 2.91 31.98 -20.95
CA THR A 100 2.88 33.39 -21.37
C THR A 100 1.46 33.89 -21.22
N ARG A 101 1.25 34.84 -20.30
CA ARG A 101 -0.03 35.51 -20.13
C ARG A 101 -0.22 36.49 -21.28
N LEU A 102 -1.29 36.32 -22.07
CA LEU A 102 -1.67 37.23 -23.15
C LEU A 102 -2.00 38.62 -22.59
N ALA A 103 -1.64 39.67 -23.34
CA ALA A 103 -2.00 41.04 -22.97
C ALA A 103 -3.51 41.28 -23.15
N PRO A 104 -4.12 42.21 -22.39
CA PRO A 104 -5.55 42.53 -22.55
C PRO A 104 -5.87 42.96 -23.99
N GLY A 105 -6.72 42.20 -24.68
CA GLY A 105 -7.13 42.44 -26.08
C GLY A 105 -6.37 41.63 -27.13
N GLU A 106 -5.36 40.86 -26.74
CA GLU A 106 -4.63 39.95 -27.62
C GLU A 106 -5.45 38.67 -27.85
N ARG A 107 -5.62 38.28 -29.12
CA ARG A 107 -6.35 37.05 -29.46
C ARG A 107 -5.44 35.85 -29.22
N ALA A 108 -5.98 34.80 -28.60
CA ALA A 108 -5.26 33.57 -28.41
C ALA A 108 -4.87 32.96 -29.77
N PRO A 109 -3.64 32.44 -29.91
CA PRO A 109 -3.23 31.74 -31.11
C PRO A 109 -4.11 30.50 -31.28
N PHE A 110 -4.69 30.33 -32.46
CA PHE A 110 -5.49 29.17 -32.82
C PHE A 110 -4.78 28.38 -33.93
N ASP A 111 -4.86 27.06 -33.84
CA ASP A 111 -4.27 26.13 -34.82
C ASP A 111 -5.21 25.99 -36.01
N THR A 112 -4.73 26.27 -37.22
CA THR A 112 -5.51 26.20 -38.46
C THR A 112 -5.54 24.80 -39.07
N GLU A 113 -4.75 23.85 -38.56
CA GLU A 113 -4.69 22.48 -39.09
C GLU A 113 -5.63 21.51 -38.34
N ALA A 114 -6.38 21.97 -37.34
CA ALA A 114 -7.34 21.15 -36.63
C ALA A 114 -8.59 20.85 -37.50
N THR A 115 -8.67 19.65 -38.09
CA THR A 115 -9.85 19.08 -38.78
C THR A 115 -10.52 18.02 -37.94
#